data_AF-A0A7X1DCH4-F1
#
_entry.id   AF-A0A7X1DCH4-F1
#
_cell.length_a   1.000
_cell.length_b   1.000
_cell.length_c   1.000
_cell.angle_alpha   90.00
_cell.angle_beta   90.00
_cell.angle_gamma   90.00
#
_symmetry.space_group_name_H-M   'P 1'
#
loop_
_entity.id
_entity.type
_entity.pdbx_description
1 polymer ?
#
loop_
_entity_poly.entity_id
_entity_poly.type
_entity_poly.pdbx_seq_one_letter_code
_entity_poly.pdbx_strand_id
1 'polypeptide(L)'
;MKKIILSLSATLFLLSGCFNMNEQTAEEKAQKGTTPVQDYVGQGFSFVDGNKSAERVKQNEEEIKQKAIEYVKTKYKTNVKVNNVVPARNAAIVMVECEELIQFHTSVIVGESINKKGEWSARSSNGEVEQAIVSGLYAKAYETEFRNLDTFTEKLAKENNLLGLRDEAIEKTSSSGYTSNHYFIAASSLSFPSVYQAYIENQRIATDELKLLFAKDDPEGNILSIPMEFYSKEDKLPEQKIADNLAERLKQENGLPKGNYMLTVYKNLILNRVGLPDGENVDVDNIIK
;
A
#
# COMPACT_ATOMS: atom_id res chain seq x y z
N MET A 1 -81.15 13.53 -21.75
CA MET A 1 -80.02 14.20 -21.08
C MET A 1 -79.67 13.44 -19.81
N LYS A 2 -78.41 12.97 -19.69
CA LYS A 2 -77.67 12.48 -18.49
C LYS A 2 -78.31 11.37 -17.64
N LYS A 3 -77.62 10.34 -17.14
CA LYS A 3 -76.34 9.64 -17.39
C LYS A 3 -76.48 8.36 -16.54
N ILE A 4 -76.25 7.19 -17.14
CA ILE A 4 -76.27 5.89 -16.45
C ILE A 4 -75.05 5.81 -15.53
N ILE A 5 -75.28 5.55 -14.25
CA ILE A 5 -74.28 5.07 -13.29
C ILE A 5 -74.63 3.60 -13.08
N LEU A 6 -73.70 2.69 -13.34
CA LEU A 6 -73.43 1.59 -12.41
C LEU A 6 -72.05 0.99 -12.73
N SER A 7 -71.28 0.86 -11.65
CA SER A 7 -69.87 0.51 -11.53
C SER A 7 -69.55 -0.91 -11.99
N LEU A 8 -68.54 -1.05 -12.85
CA LEU A 8 -67.87 -2.33 -13.12
C LEU A 8 -66.56 -2.37 -12.33
N SER A 9 -66.55 -3.14 -11.24
CA SER A 9 -65.37 -3.41 -10.42
C SER A 9 -64.45 -4.36 -11.17
N ALA A 10 -63.43 -3.83 -11.85
CA ALA A 10 -62.35 -4.62 -12.42
C ALA A 10 -61.22 -4.75 -11.39
N THR A 11 -61.19 -5.89 -10.69
CA THR A 11 -60.05 -6.37 -9.92
C THR A 11 -58.88 -6.63 -10.87
N LEU A 12 -57.92 -5.70 -10.93
CA LEU A 12 -56.66 -5.90 -11.63
C LEU A 12 -55.68 -6.57 -10.66
N PHE A 13 -55.50 -7.89 -10.84
CA PHE A 13 -54.34 -8.62 -10.34
C PHE A 13 -53.08 -8.06 -11.01
N LEU A 14 -52.40 -7.12 -10.35
CA LEU A 14 -51.00 -6.84 -10.65
C LEU A 14 -50.15 -7.84 -9.87
N LEU A 15 -49.88 -8.96 -10.54
CA LEU A 15 -48.72 -9.81 -10.32
C LEU A 15 -47.47 -8.94 -10.22
N SER A 16 -47.12 -8.57 -8.99
CA SER A 16 -45.88 -7.90 -8.63
C SER A 16 -44.79 -8.96 -8.52
N GLY A 17 -44.42 -9.54 -9.67
CA GLY A 17 -43.38 -10.54 -9.76
C GLY A 17 -42.55 -10.29 -10.99
N CYS A 18 -41.53 -9.43 -10.86
CA CYS A 18 -40.32 -9.42 -11.68
C CYS A 18 -39.27 -8.47 -11.07
N PHE A 19 -38.00 -8.93 -11.12
CA PHE A 19 -36.73 -8.23 -10.86
C PHE A 19 -36.19 -8.18 -9.42
N ASN A 20 -35.59 -9.30 -8.99
CA ASN A 20 -34.33 -9.24 -8.23
C ASN A 20 -33.16 -9.34 -9.22
N MET A 21 -32.83 -8.25 -9.90
CA MET A 21 -31.45 -8.03 -10.36
C MET A 21 -30.74 -7.42 -9.16
N ASN A 22 -29.78 -8.13 -8.57
CA ASN A 22 -28.89 -7.56 -7.55
C ASN A 22 -28.13 -6.39 -8.20
N GLU A 23 -28.64 -5.18 -8.03
CA GLU A 23 -27.92 -3.97 -8.40
C GLU A 23 -26.71 -3.86 -7.48
N GLN A 24 -25.51 -3.93 -8.07
CA GLN A 24 -24.27 -3.81 -7.30
C GLN A 24 -24.22 -2.46 -6.61
N THR A 25 -23.79 -2.47 -5.35
CA THR A 25 -23.61 -1.22 -4.59
C THR A 25 -22.52 -0.36 -5.24
N ALA A 26 -22.53 0.95 -4.97
CA ALA A 26 -21.46 1.84 -5.45
C ALA A 26 -20.07 1.36 -4.99
N GLU A 27 -19.98 0.77 -3.80
CA GLU A 27 -18.76 0.20 -3.24
C GLU A 27 -18.31 -1.05 -4.01
N GLU A 28 -19.23 -1.95 -4.36
CA GLU A 28 -18.92 -3.13 -5.18
C GLU A 28 -18.47 -2.76 -6.60
N LYS A 29 -19.05 -1.70 -7.18
CA LYS A 29 -18.62 -1.16 -8.47
C LYS A 29 -17.23 -0.54 -8.37
N ALA A 30 -16.96 0.24 -7.32
CA ALA A 30 -15.64 0.83 -7.09
C ALA A 30 -14.55 -0.23 -6.92
N GLN A 31 -14.82 -1.30 -6.16
CA GLN A 31 -13.88 -2.41 -5.95
C GLN A 31 -13.54 -3.16 -7.24
N LYS A 32 -14.50 -3.33 -8.17
CA LYS A 32 -14.27 -4.05 -9.44
C LYS A 32 -13.64 -3.19 -10.53
N GLY A 33 -13.57 -1.89 -10.32
CA GLY A 33 -13.04 -0.93 -11.29
C GLY A 33 -11.53 -0.81 -11.27
N THR A 34 -11.04 -0.14 -12.30
CA THR A 34 -9.69 0.43 -12.35
C THR A 34 -9.78 1.94 -12.30
N THR A 35 -8.74 2.59 -11.80
CA THR A 35 -8.61 4.05 -11.82
C THR A 35 -7.27 4.42 -12.42
N PRO A 36 -7.20 5.46 -13.28
CA PRO A 36 -5.93 6.04 -13.68
C PRO A 36 -5.06 6.44 -12.49
N VAL A 37 -3.74 6.26 -12.61
CA VAL A 37 -2.83 6.43 -11.47
C VAL A 37 -2.89 7.86 -10.88
N GLN A 38 -3.04 8.87 -11.74
CA GLN A 38 -3.15 10.27 -11.30
C GLN A 38 -4.46 10.60 -10.56
N ASP A 39 -5.46 9.72 -10.65
CA ASP A 39 -6.78 9.89 -10.05
C ASP A 39 -7.01 8.89 -8.90
N TYR A 40 -6.11 7.93 -8.70
CA TYR A 40 -6.20 6.95 -7.62
C TYR A 40 -5.67 7.52 -6.30
N VAL A 41 -6.54 7.51 -5.29
CA VAL A 41 -6.30 8.00 -3.93
C VAL A 41 -6.75 6.96 -2.88
N GLY A 42 -6.83 5.68 -3.27
CA GLY A 42 -7.28 4.59 -2.39
C GLY A 42 -8.76 4.23 -2.52
N GLN A 43 -9.50 4.80 -3.47
CA GLN A 43 -10.91 4.45 -3.68
C GLN A 43 -11.10 2.98 -4.05
N GLY A 44 -12.07 2.32 -3.42
CA GLY A 44 -12.36 0.91 -3.67
C GLY A 44 -11.33 -0.08 -3.10
N PHE A 45 -10.30 0.38 -2.39
CA PHE A 45 -9.36 -0.49 -1.70
C PHE A 45 -10.09 -1.35 -0.66
N SER A 46 -9.98 -2.67 -0.77
CA SER A 46 -10.72 -3.59 0.09
C SER A 46 -10.06 -4.96 0.20
N PHE A 47 -10.24 -5.57 1.37
CA PHE A 47 -9.84 -6.96 1.58
C PHE A 47 -10.99 -7.92 1.27
N VAL A 48 -10.64 -9.18 1.07
CA VAL A 48 -11.58 -10.27 0.80
C VAL A 48 -12.70 -10.28 1.84
N ASP A 49 -13.95 -10.22 1.36
CA ASP A 49 -15.18 -10.14 2.16
C ASP A 49 -15.23 -9.02 3.21
N GLY A 50 -14.56 -7.89 2.97
CA GLY A 50 -14.65 -6.71 3.84
C GLY A 50 -16.08 -6.20 4.04
N ASN A 51 -16.94 -6.31 3.02
CA ASN A 51 -18.36 -5.95 3.11
C ASN A 51 -19.12 -6.72 4.22
N LYS A 52 -18.67 -7.92 4.60
CA LYS A 52 -19.31 -8.71 5.67
C LYS A 52 -19.00 -8.18 7.07
N SER A 53 -17.93 -7.41 7.24
CA SER A 53 -17.51 -6.82 8.51
C SER A 53 -17.64 -5.30 8.55
N ALA A 54 -17.89 -4.65 7.42
CA ALA A 54 -17.89 -3.19 7.26
C ALA A 54 -18.68 -2.44 8.33
N GLU A 55 -19.94 -2.80 8.59
CA GLU A 55 -20.77 -2.13 9.59
C GLU A 55 -20.17 -2.26 11.00
N ARG A 56 -19.67 -3.45 11.35
CA ARG A 56 -19.07 -3.68 12.67
C ARG A 56 -17.74 -2.96 12.83
N VAL A 57 -16.90 -2.96 11.79
CA VAL A 57 -15.63 -2.23 11.77
C VAL A 57 -15.89 -0.74 11.96
N LYS A 58 -16.86 -0.19 11.24
CA LYS A 58 -17.29 1.21 11.38
C LYS A 58 -17.77 1.54 12.80
N GLN A 59 -18.58 0.67 13.40
CA GLN A 59 -19.09 0.86 14.77
C GLN A 59 -17.99 0.81 15.84
N ASN A 60 -16.86 0.13 15.57
CA ASN A 60 -15.77 -0.09 16.53
C ASN A 60 -14.45 0.55 16.06
N GLU A 61 -14.51 1.50 15.11
CA GLU A 61 -13.33 1.98 14.40
C GLU A 61 -12.27 2.57 15.34
N GLU A 62 -12.67 3.35 16.34
CA GLU A 62 -11.76 3.96 17.31
C GLU A 62 -11.09 2.92 18.22
N GLU A 63 -11.82 1.89 18.66
CA GLU A 63 -11.21 0.79 19.41
C GLU A 63 -10.21 0.01 18.55
N ILE A 64 -10.56 -0.25 17.29
CA ILE A 64 -9.71 -0.93 16.32
C ILE A 64 -8.41 -0.16 16.10
N LYS A 65 -8.49 1.16 15.88
CA LYS A 65 -7.33 2.06 15.76
C LYS A 65 -6.44 1.98 17.00
N GLN A 66 -7.05 2.10 18.18
CA GLN A 66 -6.33 2.05 19.45
C GLN A 66 -5.59 0.71 19.63
N LYS A 67 -6.23 -0.42 19.32
CA LYS A 67 -5.60 -1.75 19.40
C LYS A 67 -4.42 -1.88 18.44
N ALA A 68 -4.52 -1.36 17.22
CA ALA A 68 -3.41 -1.38 16.27
C ALA A 68 -2.21 -0.56 16.77
N ILE A 69 -2.45 0.68 17.23
CA ILE A 69 -1.41 1.56 17.76
C ILE A 69 -0.74 0.93 18.99
N GLU A 70 -1.53 0.42 19.94
CA GLU A 70 -1.03 -0.24 21.15
C GLU A 70 -0.19 -1.48 20.83
N TYR A 71 -0.61 -2.27 19.84
CA TYR A 71 0.13 -3.44 19.40
C TYR A 71 1.51 -3.07 18.86
N VAL A 72 1.58 -2.09 17.95
CA VAL A 72 2.86 -1.67 17.37
C VAL A 72 3.77 -1.08 18.43
N LYS A 73 3.24 -0.23 19.30
CA LYS A 73 3.98 0.36 20.43
C LYS A 73 4.48 -0.69 21.42
N THR A 74 3.67 -1.70 21.73
CA THR A 74 4.05 -2.69 22.74
C THR A 74 5.04 -3.70 22.20
N LYS A 75 4.77 -4.24 21.00
CA LYS A 75 5.56 -5.31 20.39
C LYS A 75 6.85 -4.79 19.74
N TYR A 76 6.75 -3.70 18.99
CA TYR A 76 7.86 -3.16 18.19
C TYR A 76 8.49 -1.90 18.78
N LYS A 77 7.92 -1.41 19.90
CA LYS A 77 8.38 -0.20 20.58
C LYS A 77 8.23 1.08 19.74
N THR A 78 7.48 1.03 18.65
CA THR A 78 7.34 2.13 17.69
C THR A 78 6.02 2.87 17.87
N ASN A 79 6.04 4.20 17.83
CA ASN A 79 4.82 5.00 17.74
C ASN A 79 4.39 5.14 16.28
N VAL A 80 3.10 4.97 16.01
CA VAL A 80 2.53 5.08 14.66
C VAL A 80 1.21 5.85 14.70
N LYS A 81 0.84 6.45 13.56
CA LYS A 81 -0.51 6.97 13.31
C LYS A 81 -1.28 5.99 12.40
N VAL A 82 -2.60 6.07 12.42
CA VAL A 82 -3.47 5.28 11.53
C VAL A 82 -3.87 6.14 10.34
N ASN A 83 -3.60 5.65 9.14
CA ASN A 83 -3.98 6.33 7.90
C ASN A 83 -5.29 5.78 7.30
N ASN A 84 -5.59 4.51 7.54
CA ASN A 84 -6.80 3.87 7.02
C ASN A 84 -7.22 2.65 7.85
N VAL A 85 -8.53 2.39 7.93
CA VAL A 85 -9.11 1.19 8.55
C VAL A 85 -9.97 0.49 7.52
N VAL A 86 -9.49 -0.66 7.02
CA VAL A 86 -10.11 -1.35 5.89
C VAL A 86 -10.77 -2.64 6.37
N PRO A 87 -12.08 -2.82 6.20
CA PRO A 87 -12.75 -4.06 6.57
C PRO A 87 -12.19 -5.28 5.83
N ALA A 88 -12.05 -6.40 6.55
CA ALA A 88 -11.65 -7.71 6.02
C ALA A 88 -12.54 -8.83 6.60
N ARG A 89 -12.51 -10.03 6.01
CA ARG A 89 -13.26 -11.20 6.50
C ARG A 89 -12.98 -11.44 8.00
N ASN A 90 -13.93 -11.04 8.85
CA ASN A 90 -13.87 -11.12 10.32
C ASN A 90 -12.75 -10.30 11.00
N ALA A 91 -12.26 -9.25 10.36
CA ALA A 91 -11.24 -8.35 10.92
C ALA A 91 -11.32 -6.95 10.29
N ALA A 92 -10.48 -6.05 10.76
CA ALA A 92 -10.04 -4.87 10.03
C ALA A 92 -8.54 -4.99 9.77
N ILE A 93 -8.09 -4.48 8.62
CA ILE A 93 -6.69 -4.22 8.33
C ILE A 93 -6.48 -2.73 8.55
N VAL A 94 -5.64 -2.39 9.52
CA VAL A 94 -5.34 -1.02 9.90
C VAL A 94 -4.03 -0.64 9.26
N MET A 95 -4.07 0.29 8.31
CA MET A 95 -2.89 0.85 7.65
C MET A 95 -2.27 1.89 8.58
N VAL A 96 -1.01 1.69 8.95
CA VAL A 96 -0.30 2.53 9.91
C VAL A 96 0.99 3.07 9.32
N GLU A 97 1.37 4.24 9.78
CA GLU A 97 2.58 4.94 9.34
C GLU A 97 3.40 5.38 10.56
N CYS A 98 4.71 5.23 10.45
CA CYS A 98 5.67 5.86 11.34
C CYS A 98 6.32 7.04 10.60
N GLU A 99 6.28 8.22 11.21
CA GLU A 99 6.99 9.42 10.72
C GLU A 99 8.12 9.84 11.67
N GLU A 100 8.01 9.49 12.95
CA GLU A 100 9.01 9.84 13.96
C GLU A 100 10.16 8.84 13.96
N LEU A 101 11.39 9.34 13.94
CA LEU A 101 12.65 8.58 13.96
C LEU A 101 12.97 7.78 12.69
N ILE A 102 11.99 7.13 12.08
CA ILE A 102 12.09 6.40 10.81
C ILE A 102 10.76 6.49 10.05
N GLN A 103 10.83 6.63 8.73
CA GLN A 103 9.63 6.67 7.88
C GLN A 103 9.30 5.28 7.33
N PHE A 104 8.07 4.80 7.53
CA PHE A 104 7.57 3.59 6.85
C PHE A 104 6.05 3.45 6.95
N HIS A 105 5.48 2.66 6.04
CA HIS A 105 4.09 2.20 6.03
C HIS A 105 4.00 0.69 6.26
N THR A 106 3.01 0.23 7.03
CA THR A 106 2.74 -1.20 7.25
C THR A 106 1.26 -1.40 7.62
N SER A 107 0.85 -2.65 7.85
CA SER A 107 -0.51 -2.96 8.29
C SER A 107 -0.57 -3.80 9.57
N VAL A 108 -1.66 -3.65 10.32
CA VAL A 108 -2.00 -4.46 11.49
C VAL A 108 -3.38 -5.06 11.32
N ILE A 109 -3.49 -6.36 11.54
CA ILE A 109 -4.75 -7.10 11.51
C ILE A 109 -5.38 -7.02 12.89
N VAL A 110 -6.57 -6.42 12.97
CA VAL A 110 -7.36 -6.32 14.19
C VAL A 110 -8.61 -7.18 14.03
N GLY A 111 -8.59 -8.35 14.65
CA GLY A 111 -9.66 -9.35 14.56
C GLY A 111 -10.49 -9.39 15.84
N GLU A 112 -11.77 -9.65 15.68
CA GLU A 112 -12.67 -9.94 16.80
C GLU A 112 -12.45 -11.40 17.26
N SER A 113 -12.48 -11.61 18.57
CA SER A 113 -12.36 -12.93 19.17
C SER A 113 -13.51 -13.83 18.71
N ILE A 114 -13.17 -15.01 18.20
CA ILE A 114 -14.14 -16.03 17.77
C ILE A 114 -15.06 -16.44 18.93
N ASN A 115 -14.53 -16.42 20.16
CA ASN A 115 -15.22 -16.91 21.35
C ASN A 115 -15.99 -15.82 22.10
N LYS A 116 -15.73 -14.54 21.81
CA LYS A 116 -16.31 -13.39 22.51
C LYS A 116 -16.51 -12.22 21.56
N LYS A 117 -17.76 -12.00 21.15
CA LYS A 117 -18.13 -10.83 20.35
C LYS A 117 -17.78 -9.54 21.09
N GLY A 118 -17.27 -8.55 20.37
CA GLY A 118 -16.84 -7.25 20.89
C GLY A 118 -15.45 -7.22 21.53
N GLU A 119 -14.72 -8.34 21.58
CA GLU A 119 -13.34 -8.35 22.07
C GLU A 119 -12.36 -8.35 20.88
N TRP A 120 -11.63 -7.24 20.70
CA TRP A 120 -10.70 -7.05 19.60
C TRP A 120 -9.26 -7.33 20.00
N SER A 121 -8.53 -8.03 19.12
CA SER A 121 -7.11 -8.34 19.30
C SER A 121 -6.33 -8.01 18.03
N ALA A 122 -5.13 -7.45 18.23
CA ALA A 122 -4.26 -7.02 17.14
C ALA A 122 -3.09 -8.00 16.96
N ARG A 123 -2.72 -8.21 15.69
CA ARG A 123 -1.55 -8.98 15.26
C ARG A 123 -1.05 -8.44 13.92
N SER A 124 0.22 -8.66 13.60
CA SER A 124 0.76 -8.42 12.26
C SER A 124 0.83 -9.72 11.47
N SER A 125 0.90 -9.62 10.14
CA SER A 125 1.44 -10.72 9.34
C SER A 125 2.91 -10.95 9.73
N ASN A 126 3.37 -12.20 9.65
CA ASN A 126 4.74 -12.52 10.04
C ASN A 126 5.74 -11.75 9.17
N GLY A 127 6.59 -10.92 9.79
CA GLY A 127 7.68 -10.22 9.14
C GLY A 127 7.32 -8.87 8.52
N GLU A 128 6.03 -8.52 8.37
CA GLU A 128 5.59 -7.32 7.63
C GLU A 128 6.02 -6.02 8.33
N VAL A 129 5.80 -5.93 9.65
CA VAL A 129 6.20 -4.75 10.43
C VAL A 129 7.72 -4.71 10.59
N GLU A 130 8.35 -5.86 10.76
CA GLU A 130 9.80 -5.98 10.88
C GLU A 130 10.52 -5.54 9.59
N GLN A 131 10.00 -5.94 8.42
CA GLN A 131 10.45 -5.47 7.11
C GLN A 131 10.29 -3.95 6.97
N ALA A 132 9.14 -3.41 7.37
CA ALA A 132 8.86 -1.98 7.30
C ALA A 132 9.81 -1.14 8.19
N ILE A 133 10.13 -1.65 9.39
CA ILE A 133 11.12 -1.04 10.27
C ILE A 133 12.51 -1.03 9.62
N VAL A 134 12.95 -2.17 9.08
CA VAL A 134 14.29 -2.28 8.46
C VAL A 134 14.41 -1.38 7.24
N SER A 135 13.37 -1.29 6.41
CA SER A 135 13.39 -0.38 5.27
C SER A 135 13.45 1.10 5.68
N GLY A 136 12.67 1.51 6.69
CA GLY A 136 12.73 2.86 7.24
C GLY A 136 14.09 3.19 7.88
N LEU A 137 14.74 2.22 8.53
CA LEU A 137 16.09 2.37 9.07
C LEU A 137 17.14 2.51 7.95
N TYR A 138 16.97 1.80 6.84
CA TYR A 138 17.85 1.92 5.69
C TYR A 138 17.77 3.30 5.06
N ALA A 139 16.54 3.80 4.86
CA ALA A 139 16.31 5.16 4.37
C ALA A 139 16.95 6.22 5.29
N LYS A 140 16.80 6.07 6.61
CA LYS A 140 17.45 6.95 7.59
C LYS A 140 18.97 6.87 7.53
N ALA A 141 19.53 5.67 7.39
CA ALA A 141 20.98 5.47 7.34
C ALA A 141 21.60 6.17 6.12
N TYR A 142 20.90 6.17 4.99
CA TYR A 142 21.38 6.69 3.70
C TYR A 142 20.53 7.86 3.20
N GLU A 143 20.10 8.75 4.11
CA GLU A 143 19.16 9.83 3.82
C GLU A 143 19.62 10.74 2.67
N THR A 144 20.93 11.00 2.56
CA THR A 144 21.46 11.84 1.46
C THR A 144 21.32 11.14 0.12
N GLU A 145 21.62 9.85 0.08
CA GLU A 145 21.50 9.02 -1.10
C GLU A 145 20.03 8.85 -1.51
N PHE A 146 19.11 8.70 -0.56
CA PHE A 146 17.67 8.65 -0.85
C PHE A 146 17.12 9.99 -1.34
N ARG A 147 17.56 11.14 -0.81
CA ARG A 147 17.22 12.45 -1.41
C ARG A 147 17.70 12.59 -2.86
N ASN A 148 18.86 12.02 -3.17
CA ASN A 148 19.35 11.97 -4.56
C ASN A 148 18.47 11.06 -5.42
N LEU A 149 18.03 9.91 -4.88
CA LEU A 149 17.11 9.00 -5.56
C LEU A 149 15.74 9.66 -5.82
N ASP A 150 15.19 10.40 -4.86
CA ASP A 150 13.96 11.18 -5.05
C ASP A 150 14.12 12.17 -6.22
N THR A 151 15.16 13.01 -6.16
CA THR A 151 15.48 13.97 -7.22
C THR A 151 15.67 13.30 -8.59
N PHE A 152 16.35 12.15 -8.61
CA PHE A 152 16.59 11.38 -9.82
C PHE A 152 15.30 10.81 -10.40
N THR A 153 14.46 10.18 -9.58
CA THR A 153 13.20 9.58 -10.04
C THR A 153 12.20 10.62 -10.55
N GLU A 154 12.09 11.77 -9.87
CA GLU A 154 11.26 12.90 -10.35
C GLU A 154 11.74 13.41 -11.72
N LYS A 155 13.07 13.55 -11.89
CA LYS A 155 13.67 13.95 -13.16
C LYS A 155 13.37 12.92 -14.26
N LEU A 156 13.56 11.62 -13.98
CA LEU A 156 13.24 10.54 -14.91
C LEU A 156 11.77 10.60 -15.32
N ALA A 157 10.86 10.70 -14.36
CA ALA A 157 9.43 10.75 -14.62
C ALA A 157 9.06 11.93 -15.50
N LYS A 158 9.55 13.13 -15.17
CA LYS A 158 9.28 14.35 -15.93
C LYS A 158 9.79 14.29 -17.36
N GLU A 159 11.05 13.89 -17.56
CA GLU A 159 11.68 13.86 -18.89
C GLU A 159 11.08 12.80 -19.82
N ASN A 160 10.51 11.73 -19.25
CA ASN A 160 9.88 10.64 -20.00
C ASN A 160 8.35 10.70 -19.98
N ASN A 161 7.76 11.77 -19.44
CA ASN A 161 6.30 11.96 -19.35
C ASN A 161 5.59 10.81 -18.61
N LEU A 162 6.22 10.27 -17.57
CA LEU A 162 5.70 9.22 -16.71
C LEU A 162 5.11 9.80 -15.42
N LEU A 163 4.34 8.97 -14.73
CA LEU A 163 3.68 9.25 -13.47
C LEU A 163 4.21 8.34 -12.36
N GLY A 164 3.95 8.73 -11.12
CA GLY A 164 4.15 7.93 -9.92
C GLY A 164 2.83 7.79 -9.16
N LEU A 165 2.86 7.01 -8.09
CA LEU A 165 1.74 6.95 -7.14
C LEU A 165 1.54 8.31 -6.47
N ARG A 166 0.31 8.57 -6.03
CA ARG A 166 -0.03 9.73 -5.22
C ARG A 166 0.28 9.48 -3.76
N ASP A 167 0.69 10.50 -3.03
CA ASP A 167 0.93 10.44 -1.58
C ASP A 167 -0.31 9.88 -0.85
N GLU A 168 -1.49 10.42 -1.18
CA GLU A 168 -2.76 9.96 -0.58
C GLU A 168 -3.06 8.48 -0.87
N ALA A 169 -2.63 7.94 -2.01
CA ALA A 169 -2.75 6.51 -2.28
C ALA A 169 -1.77 5.70 -1.42
N ILE A 170 -0.50 6.12 -1.36
CA ILE A 170 0.54 5.49 -0.54
C ILE A 170 0.11 5.43 0.92
N GLU A 171 -0.32 6.57 1.48
CA GLU A 171 -0.77 6.69 2.88
C GLU A 171 -1.90 5.69 3.18
N LYS A 172 -2.85 5.52 2.25
CA LYS A 172 -4.07 4.73 2.48
C LYS A 172 -3.95 3.25 2.12
N THR A 173 -2.97 2.86 1.31
CA THR A 173 -2.90 1.49 0.74
C THR A 173 -1.53 0.83 0.88
N SER A 174 -0.44 1.56 1.08
CA SER A 174 0.90 0.97 1.15
C SER A 174 1.14 0.23 2.46
N SER A 175 1.76 -0.95 2.38
CA SER A 175 2.24 -1.73 3.52
C SER A 175 3.68 -2.24 3.32
N SER A 176 4.38 -1.71 2.32
CA SER A 176 5.67 -2.21 1.83
C SER A 176 6.88 -1.63 2.57
N GLY A 177 6.69 -0.88 3.66
CA GLY A 177 7.75 -0.19 4.38
C GLY A 177 7.96 1.24 3.91
N TYR A 178 9.22 1.65 3.78
CA TYR A 178 9.55 2.96 3.20
C TYR A 178 9.12 3.01 1.73
N THR A 179 8.23 3.94 1.40
CA THR A 179 7.60 4.07 0.09
C THR A 179 7.59 5.54 -0.32
N SER A 180 8.01 5.80 -1.55
CA SER A 180 7.94 7.08 -2.26
C SER A 180 7.00 6.94 -3.47
N ASN A 181 6.76 8.03 -4.19
CA ASN A 181 5.90 8.05 -5.39
C ASN A 181 6.41 7.15 -6.52
N HIS A 182 7.71 6.85 -6.53
CA HIS A 182 8.37 6.16 -7.64
C HIS A 182 9.17 4.92 -7.24
N TYR A 183 9.24 4.59 -5.95
CA TYR A 183 9.95 3.41 -5.48
C TYR A 183 9.53 3.04 -4.07
N PHE A 184 9.89 1.83 -3.64
CA PHE A 184 9.84 1.43 -2.25
C PHE A 184 11.07 0.58 -1.90
N ILE A 185 11.29 0.36 -0.62
CA ILE A 185 12.41 -0.43 -0.11
C ILE A 185 11.89 -1.78 0.37
N ALA A 186 12.23 -2.84 -0.37
CA ALA A 186 11.93 -4.21 0.01
C ALA A 186 13.14 -4.84 0.72
N ALA A 187 13.02 -5.00 2.05
CA ALA A 187 14.04 -5.62 2.88
C ALA A 187 13.46 -6.81 3.67
N SER A 188 14.21 -7.90 3.80
CA SER A 188 13.87 -8.95 4.74
C SER A 188 14.52 -8.65 6.08
N SER A 189 13.75 -8.60 7.17
CA SER A 189 14.33 -8.43 8.52
C SER A 189 15.26 -9.58 8.91
N LEU A 190 15.06 -10.76 8.34
CA LEU A 190 15.96 -11.91 8.53
C LEU A 190 17.34 -11.70 7.88
N SER A 191 17.43 -10.85 6.86
CA SER A 191 18.69 -10.47 6.22
C SER A 191 19.43 -9.37 6.99
N PHE A 192 18.74 -8.64 7.87
CA PHE A 192 19.31 -7.53 8.64
C PHE A 192 19.12 -7.70 10.17
N PRO A 193 19.56 -8.83 10.76
CA PRO A 193 19.31 -9.14 12.15
C PRO A 193 20.03 -8.17 13.11
N SER A 194 21.22 -7.68 12.77
CA SER A 194 21.96 -6.73 13.63
C SER A 194 21.24 -5.39 13.69
N VAL A 195 20.73 -4.92 12.55
CA VAL A 195 19.97 -3.67 12.46
C VAL A 195 18.67 -3.75 13.25
N TYR A 196 17.88 -4.81 13.01
CA TYR A 196 16.58 -4.97 13.66
C TYR A 196 16.72 -5.14 15.17
N GLN A 197 17.68 -5.95 15.64
CA GLN A 197 17.91 -6.16 17.07
C GLN A 197 18.32 -4.86 17.77
N ALA A 198 19.23 -4.09 17.17
CA ALA A 198 19.65 -2.79 17.71
C ALA A 198 18.46 -1.83 17.86
N TYR A 199 17.52 -1.84 16.90
CA TYR A 199 16.34 -0.97 16.95
C TYR A 199 15.38 -1.33 18.10
N ILE A 200 15.15 -2.63 18.32
CA ILE A 200 14.31 -3.10 19.42
C ILE A 200 14.90 -2.73 20.78
N GLU A 201 16.23 -2.69 20.90
CA GLU A 201 16.94 -2.27 22.11
C GLU A 201 16.94 -0.74 22.29
N ASN A 202 17.15 0.01 21.20
CA ASN A 202 17.19 1.47 21.20
C ASN A 202 16.69 2.05 19.85
N GLN A 203 15.55 2.72 19.84
CA GLN A 203 14.99 3.31 18.62
C GLN A 203 15.78 4.54 18.10
N ARG A 204 16.62 5.14 18.95
CA ARG A 204 17.41 6.34 18.62
C ARG A 204 18.84 5.99 18.25
N ILE A 205 18.99 5.10 17.27
CA ILE A 205 20.29 4.74 16.69
C ILE A 205 20.79 5.91 15.83
N ALA A 206 22.08 6.25 15.98
CA ALA A 206 22.74 7.25 15.16
C ALA A 206 22.95 6.75 13.72
N THR A 207 22.94 7.66 12.75
CA THR A 207 23.09 7.33 11.32
C THR A 207 24.38 6.55 11.02
N ASP A 208 25.52 6.96 11.58
CA ASP A 208 26.79 6.27 11.35
C ASP A 208 26.82 4.85 11.93
N GLU A 209 26.15 4.65 13.06
CA GLU A 209 25.99 3.33 13.66
C GLU A 209 25.09 2.43 12.80
N LEU A 210 23.99 2.96 12.26
CA LEU A 210 23.14 2.22 11.32
C LEU A 210 23.93 1.77 10.09
N LYS A 211 24.76 2.65 9.51
CA LYS A 211 25.61 2.29 8.36
C LYS A 211 26.54 1.11 8.68
N LEU A 212 27.14 1.10 9.87
CA LEU A 212 28.00 -0.01 10.31
C LEU A 212 27.20 -1.31 10.50
N LEU A 213 25.99 -1.23 11.06
CA LEU A 213 25.11 -2.40 11.23
C LEU A 213 24.65 -2.96 9.88
N PHE A 214 24.27 -2.10 8.94
CA PHE A 214 23.92 -2.53 7.58
C PHE A 214 25.11 -3.15 6.86
N ALA A 215 26.30 -2.54 6.93
CA ALA A 215 27.51 -3.09 6.31
C ALA A 215 27.97 -4.41 6.94
N LYS A 216 27.59 -4.68 8.21
CA LYS A 216 27.84 -5.96 8.86
C LYS A 216 26.94 -7.07 8.33
N ASP A 217 25.66 -6.76 8.13
CA ASP A 217 24.65 -7.73 7.68
C ASP A 217 24.66 -7.92 6.14
N ASP A 218 25.00 -6.88 5.39
CA ASP A 218 25.15 -6.86 3.93
C ASP A 218 26.44 -6.12 3.51
N PRO A 219 27.62 -6.77 3.58
CA PRO A 219 28.90 -6.14 3.25
C PRO A 219 29.03 -5.71 1.78
N GLU A 220 28.32 -6.39 0.88
CA GLU A 220 28.33 -6.09 -0.55
C GLU A 220 27.32 -4.98 -0.91
N GLY A 221 26.27 -4.82 -0.11
CA GLY A 221 25.23 -3.81 -0.29
C GLY A 221 24.24 -4.16 -1.41
N ASN A 222 24.08 -5.45 -1.74
CA ASN A 222 23.30 -5.91 -2.88
C ASN A 222 22.09 -6.79 -2.50
N ILE A 223 21.86 -7.03 -1.20
CA ILE A 223 20.76 -7.89 -0.73
C ILE A 223 19.44 -7.11 -0.67
N LEU A 224 19.49 -5.82 -0.37
CA LEU A 224 18.31 -4.97 -0.27
C LEU A 224 17.75 -4.65 -1.67
N SER A 225 16.45 -4.80 -1.84
CA SER A 225 15.78 -4.51 -3.10
C SER A 225 15.13 -3.12 -3.09
N ILE A 226 15.29 -2.39 -4.19
CA ILE A 226 14.66 -1.08 -4.42
C ILE A 226 13.84 -1.17 -5.73
N PRO A 227 12.62 -1.74 -5.68
CA PRO A 227 11.70 -1.66 -6.80
C PRO A 227 11.33 -0.21 -7.09
N MET A 228 11.48 0.19 -8.34
CA MET A 228 11.11 1.48 -8.89
C MET A 228 9.89 1.31 -9.79
N GLU A 229 8.84 2.07 -9.54
CA GLU A 229 7.56 1.97 -10.23
C GLU A 229 7.25 3.29 -10.94
N PHE A 230 7.09 3.21 -12.25
CA PHE A 230 6.63 4.32 -13.07
C PHE A 230 5.38 3.91 -13.84
N TYR A 231 4.57 4.89 -14.21
CA TYR A 231 3.32 4.66 -14.92
C TYR A 231 3.27 5.51 -16.18
N SER A 232 2.85 4.90 -17.29
CA SER A 232 2.50 5.65 -18.50
C SER A 232 1.32 6.59 -18.22
N LYS A 233 1.16 7.63 -19.04
CA LYS A 233 -0.07 8.45 -19.06
C LYS A 233 -1.20 7.80 -19.86
N GLU A 234 -0.89 6.77 -20.64
CA GLU A 234 -1.85 6.05 -21.47
C GLU A 234 -2.12 4.66 -20.91
N ASP A 235 -3.34 4.17 -21.10
CA ASP A 235 -3.72 2.78 -20.85
C ASP A 235 -3.26 1.87 -22.01
N LYS A 236 -1.95 1.87 -22.25
CA LYS A 236 -1.29 1.06 -23.27
C LYS A 236 0.03 0.55 -22.74
N LEU A 237 0.36 -0.70 -23.06
CA LEU A 237 1.65 -1.28 -22.69
C LEU A 237 2.79 -0.39 -23.23
N PRO A 238 3.69 0.09 -22.38
CA PRO A 238 4.84 0.86 -22.83
C PRO A 238 5.77 0.01 -23.69
N GLU A 239 6.55 0.66 -24.57
CA GLU A 239 7.61 -0.04 -25.30
C GLU A 239 8.77 -0.36 -24.36
N GLN A 240 9.33 -1.58 -24.46
CA GLN A 240 10.46 -2.04 -23.63
C GLN A 240 11.63 -1.04 -23.60
N LYS A 241 11.89 -0.36 -24.73
CA LYS A 241 12.94 0.65 -24.87
C LYS A 241 12.84 1.78 -23.83
N ILE A 242 11.65 2.07 -23.30
CA ILE A 242 11.47 3.05 -22.22
C ILE A 242 12.15 2.53 -20.96
N ALA A 243 11.83 1.31 -20.51
CA ALA A 243 12.45 0.70 -19.34
C ALA A 243 13.98 0.55 -19.52
N ASP A 244 14.42 0.10 -20.70
CA ASP A 244 15.85 -0.03 -21.02
C ASP A 244 16.60 1.31 -20.89
N ASN A 245 16.03 2.41 -21.40
CA ASN A 245 16.64 3.74 -21.31
C ASN A 245 16.72 4.22 -19.85
N LEU A 246 15.62 4.07 -19.09
CA LEU A 246 15.63 4.43 -17.67
C LEU A 246 16.65 3.62 -16.87
N ALA A 247 16.77 2.32 -17.16
CA ALA A 247 17.77 1.45 -16.54
C ALA A 247 19.20 1.85 -16.88
N GLU A 248 19.49 2.20 -18.14
CA GLU A 248 20.82 2.71 -18.53
C GLU A 248 21.17 4.02 -17.82
N ARG A 249 20.20 4.93 -17.69
CA ARG A 249 20.38 6.16 -16.92
C ARG A 249 20.61 5.88 -15.44
N LEU A 250 19.83 4.96 -14.87
CA LEU A 250 20.00 4.51 -13.49
C LEU A 250 21.43 4.01 -13.31
N LYS A 251 21.94 3.10 -14.15
CA LYS A 251 23.32 2.57 -14.09
C LYS A 251 24.40 3.66 -14.11
N GLN A 252 24.17 4.77 -14.81
CA GLN A 252 25.14 5.88 -14.92
C GLN A 252 25.08 6.88 -13.76
N GLU A 253 23.96 6.95 -13.03
CA GLU A 253 23.78 7.91 -11.94
C GLU A 253 24.61 7.54 -10.71
N ASN A 254 25.24 8.54 -10.07
CA ASN A 254 26.08 8.31 -8.88
C ASN A 254 25.41 8.85 -7.62
N GLY A 255 25.85 8.38 -6.45
CA GLY A 255 25.34 8.87 -5.17
C GLY A 255 23.91 8.42 -4.85
N LEU A 256 23.45 7.35 -5.50
CA LEU A 256 22.23 6.63 -5.15
C LEU A 256 22.50 5.59 -4.06
N PRO A 257 21.49 5.16 -3.28
CA PRO A 257 21.69 4.15 -2.26
C PRO A 257 22.11 2.83 -2.91
N LYS A 258 22.94 2.06 -2.20
CA LYS A 258 23.29 0.72 -2.67
C LYS A 258 22.06 -0.18 -2.66
N GLY A 259 22.05 -1.16 -3.54
CA GLY A 259 20.99 -2.14 -3.57
C GLY A 259 20.79 -2.77 -4.93
N ASN A 260 19.87 -3.72 -4.96
CA ASN A 260 19.37 -4.32 -6.18
C ASN A 260 18.11 -3.59 -6.64
N TYR A 261 18.22 -2.84 -7.72
CA TYR A 261 17.12 -2.10 -8.30
C TYR A 261 16.39 -2.96 -9.34
N MET A 262 15.07 -2.86 -9.31
CA MET A 262 14.16 -3.35 -10.35
C MET A 262 13.41 -2.15 -10.88
N LEU A 263 13.44 -1.90 -12.18
CA LEU A 263 12.73 -0.78 -12.77
C LEU A 263 11.56 -1.29 -13.59
N THR A 264 10.35 -0.88 -13.23
CA THR A 264 9.12 -1.32 -13.90
C THR A 264 8.32 -0.12 -14.39
N VAL A 265 7.81 -0.21 -15.62
CA VAL A 265 6.89 0.78 -16.21
C VAL A 265 5.55 0.13 -16.53
N TYR A 266 4.52 0.57 -15.83
CA TYR A 266 3.15 0.08 -15.94
C TYR A 266 2.29 0.90 -16.94
N LYS A 267 1.14 0.33 -17.32
CA LYS A 267 0.03 1.08 -17.92
C LYS A 267 -0.57 2.07 -16.92
N ASN A 268 -1.37 3.02 -17.40
CA ASN A 268 -2.01 4.02 -16.55
C ASN A 268 -3.23 3.51 -15.78
N LEU A 269 -3.20 2.34 -15.13
CA LEU A 269 -4.36 1.85 -14.37
C LEU A 269 -3.94 1.14 -13.09
N ILE A 270 -4.69 1.42 -12.02
CA ILE A 270 -4.62 0.76 -10.72
C ILE A 270 -5.88 -0.06 -10.52
N LEU A 271 -5.74 -1.32 -10.10
CA LEU A 271 -6.84 -2.16 -9.63
C LEU A 271 -7.31 -1.64 -8.27
N ASN A 272 -8.49 -1.00 -8.26
CA ASN A 272 -9.00 -0.28 -7.08
C ASN A 272 -9.00 -1.14 -5.81
N ARG A 273 -9.44 -2.40 -5.94
CA ARG A 273 -9.53 -3.36 -4.84
C ARG A 273 -8.24 -3.54 -4.06
N VAL A 274 -7.11 -3.62 -4.76
CA VAL A 274 -5.83 -4.00 -4.15
C VAL A 274 -4.82 -2.86 -4.14
N GLY A 275 -5.12 -1.74 -4.82
CA GLY A 275 -4.20 -0.60 -4.92
C GLY A 275 -2.90 -0.95 -5.63
N LEU A 276 -2.93 -1.96 -6.52
CA LEU A 276 -1.79 -2.42 -7.30
C LEU A 276 -2.00 -2.13 -8.79
N PRO A 277 -0.93 -2.02 -9.59
CA PRO A 277 -1.04 -1.85 -11.03
C PRO A 277 -1.94 -2.90 -11.69
N ASP A 278 -2.72 -2.48 -12.69
CA ASP A 278 -3.53 -3.37 -13.51
C ASP A 278 -2.75 -3.90 -14.73
N GLY A 279 -2.61 -5.21 -14.82
CA GLY A 279 -2.13 -5.90 -16.02
C GLY A 279 -0.62 -5.90 -16.24
N GLU A 280 -0.25 -5.91 -17.52
CA GLU A 280 1.13 -6.08 -18.00
C GLU A 280 2.00 -4.84 -17.80
N ASN A 281 3.31 -5.06 -17.75
CA ASN A 281 4.33 -4.03 -17.64
C ASN A 281 5.55 -4.38 -18.51
N VAL A 282 6.49 -3.45 -18.58
CA VAL A 282 7.84 -3.68 -19.06
C VAL A 282 8.82 -3.39 -17.94
N ASP A 283 9.86 -4.20 -17.82
CA ASP A 283 10.79 -4.13 -16.70
C ASP A 283 12.24 -4.36 -17.11
N VAL A 284 13.14 -3.93 -16.22
CA VAL A 284 14.56 -4.31 -16.21
C VAL A 284 14.95 -4.61 -14.76
N ASP A 285 15.32 -5.85 -14.52
CA ASP A 285 15.69 -6.36 -13.19
C ASP A 285 17.21 -6.38 -12.97
N ASN A 286 17.59 -6.61 -11.70
CA ASN A 286 18.96 -6.91 -11.28
C ASN A 286 19.98 -5.80 -11.59
N ILE A 287 19.58 -4.54 -11.41
CA ILE A 287 20.47 -3.38 -11.57
C ILE A 287 21.16 -3.11 -10.23
N ILE A 288 22.41 -3.54 -10.08
CA ILE A 288 23.18 -3.38 -8.85
C ILE A 288 23.86 -2.00 -8.79
N LYS A 289 23.76 -1.33 -7.64
CA LYS A 289 24.45 -0.07 -7.30
C LYS A 289 25.36 -0.21 -6.09
#